data_AF-A0A3D6ENT0-F1
#
_entry.id   AF-A0A3D6ENT0-F1
#
_cell.length_a   1.000
_cell.length_b   1.000
_cell.length_c   1.000
_cell.angle_alpha   90.00
_cell.angle_beta   90.00
_cell.angle_gamma   90.00
#
_symmetry.space_group_name_H-M   'P 1'
#
loop_
_entity.id
_entity.type
_entity.pdbx_description
1 polymer ?
#
loop_
_entity_poly.entity_id
_entity_poly.type
_entity_poly.pdbx_seq_one_letter_code
_entity_poly.pdbx_strand_id
1 'polypeptide(L)'
;AAMEAGAKAIETSFGGLGGCPFTKVAAGNVATEDLVHGLQRTGQRLDIDLAALVSVTKDVARHFARELPGCVYKTGPIQAKVMA
;
A
#
# COMPACT_ATOMS: atom_id res chain seq x y z
N ALA A 1 -11.40 11.89 1.60
CA ALA A 1 -11.79 12.86 0.56
C ALA A 1 -12.43 12.22 -0.68
N ALA A 2 -11.68 11.68 -1.65
CA ALA A 2 -12.28 11.21 -2.92
C ALA A 2 -13.37 10.13 -2.73
N MET A 3 -13.11 9.13 -1.88
CA MET A 3 -14.11 8.10 -1.54
C MET A 3 -15.35 8.67 -0.84
N GLU A 4 -15.18 9.66 0.05
CA GLU A 4 -16.28 10.36 0.73
C GLU A 4 -17.10 11.19 -0.25
N ALA A 5 -16.45 11.76 -1.27
CA ALA A 5 -17.11 12.47 -2.37
C ALA A 5 -17.76 11.52 -3.40
N GLY A 6 -17.77 10.20 -3.15
CA GLY A 6 -18.49 9.22 -3.95
C GLY A 6 -17.65 8.48 -4.99
N ALA A 7 -16.34 8.74 -5.10
CA ALA A 7 -15.46 7.99 -6.00
C ALA A 7 -15.46 6.50 -5.65
N LYS A 8 -15.61 5.63 -6.66
CA LYS A 8 -15.66 4.17 -6.51
C LYS A 8 -14.43 3.43 -7.05
N ALA A 9 -13.61 4.12 -7.84
CA ALA A 9 -12.37 3.58 -8.39
C ALA A 9 -11.20 4.42 -7.91
N ILE A 10 -10.19 3.76 -7.33
CA ILE A 10 -8.95 4.37 -6.86
C ILE A 10 -7.80 3.51 -7.41
N GLU A 11 -6.91 4.14 -8.17
CA GLU A 11 -5.72 3.48 -8.71
C GLU A 11 -4.54 3.63 -7.73
N THR A 12 -3.75 2.58 -7.61
CA THR A 12 -2.58 2.51 -6.73
C THR A 12 -1.47 1.69 -7.38
N SER A 13 -0.29 1.65 -6.78
CA SER A 13 0.78 0.74 -7.19
C SER A 13 1.41 0.08 -5.97
N PHE A 14 1.63 -1.23 -6.01
CA PHE A 14 2.22 -1.96 -4.88
C PHE A 14 3.61 -1.41 -4.54
N GLY A 15 3.95 -1.33 -3.26
CA GLY A 15 5.18 -0.68 -2.79
C GLY A 15 5.23 0.83 -3.02
N GLY A 16 4.21 1.43 -3.64
CA GLY A 16 4.27 2.80 -4.16
C GLY A 16 5.16 2.90 -5.40
N LEU A 17 5.27 1.83 -6.17
CA LEU A 17 6.11 1.79 -7.36
C LEU A 17 5.70 2.87 -8.38
N GLY A 18 6.69 3.36 -9.13
CA GLY A 18 6.55 4.45 -10.09
C GLY A 18 7.33 5.68 -9.64
N GLY A 19 7.02 6.81 -10.26
CA GLY A 19 7.65 8.08 -9.96
C GLY A 19 7.49 9.07 -11.13
N CYS A 20 7.60 10.36 -10.82
CA CYS A 20 7.53 11.39 -11.83
C CYS A 20 8.90 11.52 -12.54
N PRO A 21 9.00 11.32 -13.87
CA PRO A 21 10.26 11.52 -14.58
C PRO A 21 10.68 13.00 -14.64
N PHE A 22 9.78 13.92 -14.29
CA PHE A 22 9.98 15.36 -14.36
C PHE A 22 10.46 15.99 -13.04
N THR A 23 10.54 15.23 -11.94
CA THR A 23 11.01 15.75 -10.65
C THR A 23 11.98 14.79 -9.95
N LYS A 24 12.99 15.33 -9.26
CA LYS A 24 13.90 14.53 -8.42
C LYS A 24 13.21 13.96 -7.18
N VAL A 25 12.12 14.60 -6.74
CA VAL A 25 11.30 14.16 -5.61
C VAL A 25 10.07 13.45 -6.17
N ALA A 26 10.29 12.24 -6.67
CA ALA A 26 9.19 11.38 -7.03
C ALA A 26 8.61 10.79 -5.75
N ALA A 27 7.58 11.43 -5.18
CA ALA A 27 6.61 10.65 -4.42
C ALA A 27 6.07 9.61 -5.42
N GLY A 28 6.31 8.33 -5.15
CA GLY A 28 5.76 7.26 -5.96
C GLY A 28 4.22 7.31 -5.95
N ASN A 29 3.60 6.36 -6.63
CA ASN A 29 2.15 6.20 -6.49
C ASN A 29 1.79 5.89 -5.03
N VAL A 30 0.51 6.04 -4.68
CA VAL A 30 -0.01 5.53 -3.40
C VAL A 30 0.26 4.03 -3.35
N ALA A 31 0.89 3.58 -2.26
CA ALA A 31 1.20 2.18 -2.05
C ALA A 31 -0.09 1.36 -1.85
N THR A 32 -0.29 0.33 -2.66
CA THR A 32 -1.51 -0.50 -2.62
C THR A 32 -1.70 -1.13 -1.23
N GLU A 33 -0.65 -1.71 -0.66
CA GLU A 33 -0.71 -2.36 0.66
C GLU A 33 -1.03 -1.37 1.79
N ASP A 34 -0.57 -0.11 1.69
CA ASP A 34 -0.86 0.92 2.69
C ASP A 34 -2.34 1.34 2.64
N LEU A 35 -2.87 1.56 1.42
CA LEU A 35 -4.28 1.86 1.24
C LEU A 35 -5.18 0.70 1.67
N VAL A 36 -4.87 -0.52 1.24
CA VAL A 36 -5.64 -1.72 1.59
C VAL A 36 -5.64 -1.94 3.10
N HIS A 37 -4.48 -1.86 3.76
CA HIS A 37 -4.40 -1.95 5.22
C HIS A 37 -5.26 -0.88 5.91
N GLY A 38 -5.21 0.37 5.45
CA GLY A 38 -6.06 1.45 5.97
C GLY A 38 -7.56 1.14 5.82
N LEU A 39 -7.98 0.64 4.65
CA LEU A 39 -9.36 0.24 4.38
C LEU A 39 -9.81 -0.93 5.26
N GLN A 40 -8.98 -1.98 5.38
CA GLN A 40 -9.28 -3.16 6.20
C GLN A 40 -9.44 -2.82 7.67
N ARG A 41 -8.66 -1.85 8.19
CA ARG A 41 -8.83 -1.33 9.55
C ARG A 41 -10.17 -0.64 9.80
N THR A 42 -10.87 -0.22 8.74
CA THR A 42 -12.22 0.34 8.81
C THR A 42 -13.30 -0.65 8.38
N GLY A 43 -12.96 -1.95 8.26
CA GLY A 43 -13.89 -3.00 7.84
C GLY A 43 -14.18 -3.03 6.33
N GLN A 44 -13.36 -2.37 5.51
CA GLN A 44 -13.52 -2.31 4.06
C GLN A 44 -12.46 -3.15 3.34
N ARG A 45 -12.76 -3.64 2.13
CA ARG A 45 -11.83 -4.41 1.28
C ARG A 45 -11.17 -5.62 1.97
N LEU A 46 -11.94 -6.31 2.82
CA LEU A 46 -11.52 -7.57 3.45
C LEU A 46 -11.36 -8.72 2.43
N ASP A 47 -11.82 -8.52 1.20
CA ASP A 47 -11.63 -9.43 0.06
C ASP A 47 -10.19 -9.50 -0.47
N ILE A 48 -9.34 -8.53 -0.12
CA ILE A 48 -7.96 -8.47 -0.63
C ILE A 48 -7.01 -9.19 0.34
N ASP A 49 -6.20 -10.10 -0.21
CA ASP A 49 -5.09 -10.73 0.53
C ASP A 49 -3.92 -9.75 0.70
N LEU A 50 -3.85 -9.14 1.89
CA LEU A 50 -2.79 -8.20 2.24
C LEU A 50 -1.43 -8.90 2.39
N ALA A 51 -1.40 -10.17 2.81
CA ALA A 51 -0.15 -10.91 2.97
C ALA A 51 0.50 -11.20 1.62
N ALA A 52 -0.30 -11.58 0.62
CA ALA A 52 0.16 -11.76 -0.75
C ALA A 52 0.73 -10.45 -1.34
N LEU A 53 0.04 -9.32 -1.14
CA LEU A 53 0.53 -8.00 -1.56
C LEU A 53 1.90 -7.68 -0.94
N VAL A 54 2.03 -7.85 0.38
CA VAL A 54 3.29 -7.61 1.10
C VAL A 54 4.40 -8.52 0.57
N SER A 55 4.12 -9.79 0.28
CA SER A 55 5.10 -10.74 -0.25
C SER A 55 5.65 -10.27 -1.60
N VAL A 56 4.77 -9.93 -2.54
CA VAL A 56 5.16 -9.45 -3.88
C VAL A 56 5.97 -8.16 -3.80
N THR A 57 5.54 -7.21 -2.96
CA THR A 57 6.27 -5.95 -2.77
C THR A 57 7.69 -6.18 -2.25
N LYS A 58 7.89 -7.13 -1.31
CA LYS A 58 9.21 -7.50 -0.80
C LYS A 58 10.11 -8.10 -1.88
N ASP A 59 9.56 -8.98 -2.72
CA ASP A 59 10.33 -9.59 -3.81
C ASP A 59 10.75 -8.55 -4.86
N VAL A 60 9.88 -7.59 -5.18
CA VAL A 60 10.22 -6.50 -6.11
C VAL A 60 11.22 -5.51 -5.52
N ALA A 61 11.09 -5.16 -4.24
CA ALA A 61 12.09 -4.34 -3.55
C ALA A 61 13.47 -5.02 -3.58
N ARG A 62 13.51 -6.34 -3.33
CA ARG A 62 14.74 -7.15 -3.43
C ARG A 62 15.29 -7.15 -4.86
N HIS A 63 14.44 -7.32 -5.87
CA HIS A 63 14.84 -7.31 -7.28
C HIS A 63 15.52 -6.00 -7.70
N PHE A 64 14.95 -4.85 -7.31
CA PHE A 64 15.53 -3.54 -7.62
C PHE A 64 16.68 -3.13 -6.70
N ALA A 65 17.00 -3.95 -5.68
CA ALA A 65 17.97 -3.63 -4.64
C ALA A 65 17.76 -2.24 -4.02
N ARG A 66 16.50 -1.84 -3.84
CA ARG A 66 16.11 -0.55 -3.25
C ARG A 66 14.85 -0.67 -2.41
N GLU A 67 14.74 0.16 -1.40
CA GLU A 67 13.47 0.33 -0.71
C GLU A 67 12.46 1.05 -1.59
N LEU A 68 11.25 0.50 -1.64
CA LEU A 68 10.08 1.15 -2.23
C LEU A 68 9.38 2.08 -1.21
N PRO A 69 8.63 3.09 -1.65
CA PRO A 69 7.99 4.08 -0.76
C PRO A 69 7.05 3.52 0.32
N GLY A 70 6.33 2.44 0.05
CA GLY A 70 5.30 1.89 0.95
C GLY A 70 5.79 1.56 2.37
N CYS A 71 4.89 1.56 3.34
CA CYS A 71 5.21 1.35 4.76
C CYS A 71 4.85 -0.05 5.25
N VAL A 72 3.66 -0.55 4.93
CA VAL A 72 3.11 -1.81 5.47
C VAL A 72 3.96 -3.01 5.06
N TYR A 73 4.55 -3.03 3.87
CA TYR A 73 5.44 -4.12 3.48
C TYR A 73 6.74 -4.17 4.30
N LYS A 74 7.18 -3.03 4.84
CA LYS A 74 8.39 -2.91 5.68
C LYS A 74 8.11 -3.30 7.11
N THR A 75 7.04 -2.74 7.68
CA THR A 75 6.72 -2.87 9.11
C THR A 75 5.82 -4.05 9.44
N GLY A 76 5.12 -4.58 8.43
CA GLY A 76 3.93 -5.41 8.63
C GLY A 76 2.68 -4.57 8.96
N PRO A 77 1.49 -5.19 8.87
CA PRO A 77 0.24 -4.54 9.26
C PRO A 77 0.20 -4.32 10.77
N ILE A 78 -0.54 -3.29 11.20
CA ILE A 78 -0.79 -3.05 12.61
C ILE A 78 -1.75 -4.12 13.10
N GLN A 79 -1.34 -4.89 14.10
CA GLN A 79 -2.17 -5.94 14.69
C GLN A 79 -3.43 -5.33 15.32
N ALA A 80 -4.57 -5.99 15.13
CA ALA A 80 -5.78 -5.64 15.86
C ALA A 80 -5.49 -5.73 17.36
N LYS A 81 -5.95 -4.75 18.15
CA LYS A 81 -5.97 -4.91 19.60
C LYS A 81 -6.78 -6.16 19.90
N VAL A 82 -6.15 -7.17 20.49
CA VAL A 82 -6.88 -8.23 21.18
C VAL A 82 -7.71 -7.51 22.23
N MET A 83 -9.02 -7.44 22.03
CA MET A 83 -9.92 -7.05 23.10
C MET A 83 -9.90 -8.23 24.07
N ALA A 84 -9.16 -8.06 25.17
CA ALA A 84 -9.25 -8.93 26.33
C ALA A 84 -10.64 -8.79 26.97
#